data_AF-A0A357B1I3-F1
#
_entry.id   AF-A0A357B1I3-F1
#
_cell.length_a   1.000
_cell.length_b   1.000
_cell.length_c   1.000
_cell.angle_alpha   90.00
_cell.angle_beta   90.00
_cell.angle_gamma   90.00
#
_symmetry.space_group_name_H-M   'P 1'
#
loop_
_entity.id
_entity.type
_entity.pdbx_description
1 polymer ?
#
loop_
_entity_poly.entity_id
_entity_poly.type
_entity_poly.pdbx_seq_one_letter_code
_entity_poly.pdbx_strand_id
1 'polypeptide(L)'
;CEACGGKRYNRETLEVRYKGKNISEVLEMTIEEALDFFKNLPKIRNKIQALYDVGLGYVRLGQSSTTLSGGEAQRVKLATELAKRSTGSTVYVLDEPTTGLHVADVHRLITILDRLVDAGNTAVVIEHNLDMIKVADHIIDLGPDGGDRGGELVFSGTPEGCAGCKDSYTGQYLAKILG
;
A
#
# COMPACT_ATOMS: atom_id res chain seq x y z
N CYS A 1 31.19 -3.36 8.28
CA CYS A 1 32.35 -3.40 7.38
C CYS A 1 33.27 -2.24 7.75
N GLU A 2 34.46 -2.54 8.25
CA GLU A 2 35.44 -1.53 8.69
C GLU A 2 36.04 -0.76 7.51
N ALA A 3 36.16 -1.40 6.34
CA ALA A 3 36.77 -0.78 5.15
C ALA A 3 35.93 0.36 4.53
N CYS A 4 34.60 0.28 4.58
CA CYS A 4 33.71 1.32 4.02
C CYS A 4 32.84 2.03 5.07
N GLY A 5 32.98 1.68 6.35
CA GLY A 5 32.18 2.26 7.44
C GLY A 5 30.67 2.06 7.29
N GLY A 6 30.24 0.99 6.59
CA GLY A 6 28.82 0.73 6.32
C GLY A 6 28.24 1.46 5.10
N LYS A 7 29.03 2.29 4.40
CA LYS A 7 28.58 3.09 3.24
C LYS A 7 28.38 2.30 1.96
N ARG A 8 28.79 1.02 1.90
CA ARG A 8 28.66 0.10 0.75
C ARG A 8 29.47 0.46 -0.51
N TYR A 9 30.17 1.59 -0.54
CA TYR A 9 30.96 2.06 -1.69
C TYR A 9 32.43 2.33 -1.33
N ASN A 10 33.32 2.30 -2.32
CA ASN A 10 34.73 2.70 -2.17
C ASN A 10 34.89 4.23 -2.07
N ARG A 11 36.09 4.69 -1.74
CA ARG A 11 36.35 6.11 -1.47
C ARG A 11 36.16 6.96 -2.73
N GLU A 12 36.65 6.50 -3.87
CA GLU A 12 36.59 7.19 -5.16
C GLU A 12 35.13 7.43 -5.58
N THR A 13 34.24 6.46 -5.37
CA THR A 13 32.80 6.61 -5.67
C THR A 13 32.14 7.67 -4.78
N LEU A 14 32.57 7.80 -3.52
CA LEU A 14 32.00 8.74 -2.56
C LEU A 14 32.46 10.20 -2.78
N GLU A 15 33.44 10.43 -3.64
CA GLU A 15 33.88 11.76 -4.05
C GLU A 15 32.94 12.39 -5.10
N VAL A 16 32.19 11.57 -5.85
CA VAL A 16 31.18 12.05 -6.81
C VAL A 16 29.96 12.59 -6.06
N ARG A 17 29.59 13.84 -6.34
CA ARG A 17 28.49 14.53 -5.65
C ARG A 17 27.46 15.06 -6.64
N TYR A 18 26.20 14.92 -6.27
CA TYR A 18 25.06 15.58 -6.90
C TYR A 18 24.38 16.48 -5.87
N LYS A 19 24.20 17.77 -6.18
CA LYS A 19 23.68 18.79 -5.24
C LYS A 19 24.37 18.73 -3.86
N GLY A 20 25.69 18.53 -3.85
CA GLY A 20 26.49 18.44 -2.63
C GLY A 20 26.44 17.11 -1.88
N LYS A 21 25.62 16.14 -2.29
CA LYS A 21 25.48 14.81 -1.64
C LYS A 21 26.12 13.70 -2.48
N ASN A 22 26.85 12.79 -1.86
CA ASN A 22 27.28 11.53 -2.50
C ASN A 22 26.19 10.45 -2.41
N ILE A 23 26.39 9.31 -3.10
CA ILE A 23 25.37 8.25 -3.18
C ILE A 23 24.99 7.66 -1.81
N SER A 24 25.94 7.54 -0.88
CA SER A 24 25.65 7.04 0.47
C SER A 24 24.78 8.04 1.23
N GLU A 25 25.07 9.34 1.14
CA GLU A 25 24.28 10.41 1.77
C GLU A 25 22.87 10.51 1.16
N VAL A 26 22.70 10.16 -0.12
CA VAL A 26 21.39 10.05 -0.77
C VAL A 26 20.62 8.83 -0.25
N LEU A 27 21.26 7.68 -0.11
CA LEU A 27 20.61 6.46 0.40
C LEU A 27 20.20 6.57 1.88
N GLU A 28 20.79 7.48 2.64
CA GLU A 28 20.39 7.76 4.02
C GLU A 28 19.20 8.74 4.13
N MET A 29 18.77 9.37 3.02
CA MET A 29 17.60 10.24 3.03
C MET A 29 16.32 9.44 3.27
N THR A 30 15.37 10.04 3.97
CA THR A 30 13.99 9.54 3.99
C THR A 30 13.35 9.68 2.60
N ILE A 31 12.29 8.92 2.33
CA ILE A 31 11.49 9.07 1.11
C ILE A 31 10.98 10.51 0.96
N GLU A 32 10.54 11.13 2.04
CA GLU A 32 10.07 12.52 2.06
C GLU A 32 11.18 13.52 1.67
N GLU A 33 12.38 13.40 2.27
CA GLU A 33 13.53 14.24 1.91
C GLU A 33 13.94 14.04 0.46
N ALA A 34 13.91 12.79 -0.01
CA ALA A 34 14.27 12.44 -1.37
C ALA A 34 13.30 13.03 -2.41
N LEU A 35 12.01 13.23 -2.07
CA LEU A 35 11.05 13.87 -2.96
C LEU A 35 11.45 15.30 -3.32
N ASP A 36 11.84 16.13 -2.34
CA ASP A 36 12.32 17.48 -2.61
C ASP A 36 13.68 17.45 -3.31
N PHE A 37 14.58 16.58 -2.87
CA PHE A 37 15.92 16.46 -3.45
C PHE A 37 15.87 16.14 -4.96
N PHE A 38 14.98 15.24 -5.36
CA PHE A 38 14.77 14.81 -6.75
C PHE A 38 13.65 15.55 -7.49
N LYS A 39 13.15 16.70 -6.99
CA LYS A 39 12.01 17.40 -7.59
C LYS A 39 12.13 17.73 -9.09
N ASN A 40 13.35 18.00 -9.56
CA ASN A 40 13.65 18.34 -10.96
C ASN A 40 13.98 17.11 -11.83
N LEU A 41 13.84 15.88 -11.30
CA LEU A 41 14.11 14.62 -12.00
C LEU A 41 12.86 13.74 -12.00
N PRO A 42 11.88 14.00 -12.89
CA PRO A 42 10.54 13.39 -12.84
C PRO A 42 10.55 11.87 -12.83
N LYS A 43 11.45 11.23 -13.60
CA LYS A 43 11.56 9.77 -13.66
C LYS A 43 11.91 9.13 -12.32
N ILE A 44 12.72 9.80 -11.51
CA ILE A 44 13.11 9.34 -10.17
C ILE A 44 12.02 9.73 -9.19
N ARG A 45 11.60 11.01 -9.22
CA ARG A 45 10.55 11.55 -8.34
C ARG A 45 9.28 10.71 -8.37
N ASN A 46 8.80 10.29 -9.54
CA ASN A 46 7.56 9.51 -9.65
C ASN A 46 7.65 8.16 -8.92
N LYS A 47 8.82 7.50 -8.92
CA LYS A 47 9.02 6.25 -8.17
C LYS A 47 9.03 6.48 -6.67
N ILE A 48 9.67 7.57 -6.24
CA ILE A 48 9.71 7.97 -4.82
C ILE A 48 8.32 8.41 -4.36
N GLN A 49 7.55 9.09 -5.22
CA GLN A 49 6.18 9.51 -4.94
C GLN A 49 5.28 8.32 -4.67
N ALA A 50 5.42 7.22 -5.42
CA ALA A 50 4.65 6.01 -5.15
C ALA A 50 4.93 5.44 -3.74
N LEU A 51 6.19 5.49 -3.26
CA LEU A 51 6.54 5.08 -1.89
C LEU A 51 5.96 6.04 -0.84
N TYR A 52 5.95 7.34 -1.13
CA TYR A 52 5.37 8.34 -0.24
C TYR A 52 3.85 8.18 -0.13
N ASP A 53 3.17 7.95 -1.26
CA ASP A 53 1.71 7.82 -1.34
C ASP A 53 1.21 6.64 -0.51
N VAL A 54 1.96 5.53 -0.46
CA VAL A 54 1.65 4.37 0.41
C VAL A 54 2.02 4.60 1.89
N GLY A 55 2.47 5.80 2.27
CA GLY A 55 2.76 6.15 3.67
C GLY A 55 4.16 5.77 4.14
N LEU A 56 5.12 5.49 3.24
CA LEU A 56 6.51 5.17 3.60
C LEU A 56 7.42 6.40 3.64
N GLY A 57 6.87 7.60 3.81
CA GLY A 57 7.62 8.87 3.83
C GLY A 57 8.82 8.89 4.79
N TYR A 58 8.70 8.20 5.92
CA TYR A 58 9.71 8.13 6.98
C TYR A 58 10.83 7.09 6.73
N VAL A 59 10.63 6.14 5.80
CA VAL A 59 11.59 5.08 5.51
C VAL A 59 12.79 5.65 4.75
N ARG A 60 13.99 5.15 5.01
CA ARG A 60 15.19 5.59 4.27
C ARG A 60 15.30 4.86 2.93
N LEU A 61 15.76 5.53 1.88
CA LEU A 61 15.94 4.95 0.54
C LEU A 61 16.80 3.68 0.54
N GLY A 62 17.87 3.67 1.36
CA GLY A 62 18.82 2.57 1.49
C GLY A 62 18.51 1.57 2.60
N GLN A 63 17.36 1.69 3.27
CA GLN A 63 16.97 0.81 4.37
C GLN A 63 16.97 -0.65 3.91
N SER A 64 17.53 -1.53 4.74
CA SER A 64 17.62 -2.95 4.40
C SER A 64 16.23 -3.55 4.34
N SER A 65 15.92 -4.33 3.30
CA SER A 65 14.65 -5.04 3.18
C SER A 65 14.43 -6.00 4.36
N THR A 66 15.51 -6.54 4.95
CA THR A 66 15.45 -7.41 6.13
C THR A 66 15.06 -6.70 7.42
N THR A 67 15.06 -5.37 7.42
CA THR A 67 14.69 -4.53 8.58
C THR A 67 13.32 -3.88 8.44
N LEU A 68 12.61 -4.15 7.33
CA LEU A 68 11.25 -3.68 7.15
C LEU A 68 10.28 -4.60 7.90
N SER A 69 9.27 -4.02 8.53
CA SER A 69 8.11 -4.74 9.01
C SER A 69 7.34 -5.39 7.84
N GLY A 70 6.50 -6.38 8.13
CA GLY A 70 5.66 -7.02 7.11
C GLY A 70 4.78 -6.01 6.35
N GLY A 71 4.14 -5.09 7.07
CA GLY A 71 3.32 -4.03 6.48
C GLY A 71 4.12 -3.01 5.66
N GLU A 72 5.38 -2.71 6.02
CA GLU A 72 6.25 -1.88 5.18
C GLU A 72 6.64 -2.62 3.89
N ALA A 73 7.01 -3.90 3.98
CA ALA A 73 7.37 -4.70 2.81
C ALA A 73 6.20 -4.84 1.82
N GLN A 74 4.99 -5.04 2.34
CA GLN A 74 3.77 -5.07 1.53
C GLN A 74 3.52 -3.74 0.82
N ARG A 75 3.67 -2.61 1.52
CA ARG A 75 3.53 -1.27 0.95
C ARG A 75 4.60 -0.95 -0.10
N VAL A 76 5.85 -1.42 0.07
CA VAL A 76 6.90 -1.30 -0.97
C VAL A 76 6.48 -2.06 -2.24
N LYS A 77 5.91 -3.26 -2.10
CA LYS A 77 5.39 -4.03 -3.24
C LYS A 77 4.26 -3.28 -3.93
N LEU A 78 3.30 -2.74 -3.18
CA LEU A 78 2.20 -1.94 -3.71
C LEU A 78 2.71 -0.70 -4.46
N ALA A 79 3.63 0.07 -3.86
CA ALA A 79 4.26 1.23 -4.49
C ALA A 79 4.97 0.88 -5.81
N THR A 80 5.60 -0.30 -5.87
CA THR A 80 6.27 -0.78 -7.08
C THR A 80 5.27 -1.04 -8.21
N GLU A 81 4.08 -1.57 -7.90
CA GLU A 81 3.01 -1.75 -8.88
C GLU A 81 2.41 -0.41 -9.32
N LEU A 82 2.17 0.53 -8.40
CA LEU A 82 1.67 1.88 -8.71
C LEU A 82 2.62 2.69 -9.60
N ALA A 83 3.93 2.45 -9.47
CA ALA A 83 4.93 3.12 -10.28
C ALA A 83 4.97 2.61 -11.74
N LYS A 84 4.32 1.47 -12.04
CA LYS A 84 4.23 0.95 -13.41
C LYS A 84 3.16 1.71 -14.19
N ARG A 85 3.29 1.72 -15.52
CA ARG A 85 2.19 2.17 -16.37
C ARG A 85 1.04 1.17 -16.25
N SER A 86 -0.13 1.67 -15.90
CA SER A 86 -1.37 0.88 -15.93
C SER A 86 -1.57 0.30 -17.33
N THR A 87 -1.94 -0.97 -17.39
CA THR A 87 -2.43 -1.61 -18.61
C THR A 87 -3.94 -1.45 -18.76
N GLY A 88 -4.64 -1.04 -17.70
CA GLY A 88 -6.11 -1.00 -17.63
C GLY A 88 -6.76 -2.38 -17.69
N SER A 89 -6.00 -3.43 -17.38
CA SER A 89 -6.44 -4.82 -17.51
C SER A 89 -5.72 -5.76 -16.53
N THR A 90 -5.25 -5.21 -15.41
CA THR A 90 -4.56 -5.98 -14.36
C THR A 90 -5.53 -6.25 -13.20
N VAL A 91 -5.49 -7.46 -12.64
CA VAL A 91 -6.23 -7.82 -11.42
C VAL A 91 -5.24 -7.86 -10.26
N TYR A 92 -5.43 -7.00 -9.27
CA TYR A 92 -4.68 -6.96 -8.03
C TYR A 92 -5.44 -7.73 -6.96
N VAL A 93 -4.80 -8.71 -6.32
CA VAL A 93 -5.36 -9.45 -5.18
C VAL A 93 -4.54 -9.12 -3.94
N LEU A 94 -5.19 -8.55 -2.93
CA LEU A 94 -4.56 -8.14 -1.67
C LEU A 94 -5.20 -8.91 -0.51
N ASP A 95 -4.34 -9.50 0.30
CA ASP A 95 -4.73 -10.23 1.52
C ASP A 95 -4.46 -9.35 2.74
N GLU A 96 -5.52 -8.97 3.44
CA GLU A 96 -5.56 -8.09 4.62
C GLU A 96 -4.56 -6.92 4.59
N PRO A 97 -4.60 -6.04 3.57
CA PRO A 97 -3.63 -4.97 3.41
C PRO A 97 -3.72 -3.88 4.48
N THR A 98 -4.76 -3.86 5.34
CA THR A 98 -4.86 -2.94 6.47
C THR A 98 -4.24 -3.47 7.76
N THR A 99 -3.76 -4.71 7.80
CA THR A 99 -3.18 -5.31 9.01
C THR A 99 -1.99 -4.50 9.54
N GLY A 100 -2.13 -4.02 10.77
CA GLY A 100 -1.12 -3.20 11.46
C GLY A 100 -1.06 -1.74 11.00
N LEU A 101 -1.99 -1.27 10.17
CA LEU A 101 -2.07 0.13 9.77
C LEU A 101 -2.89 0.96 10.76
N HIS A 102 -2.45 2.20 10.99
CA HIS A 102 -3.26 3.21 11.67
C HIS A 102 -4.41 3.68 10.76
N VAL A 103 -5.52 4.14 11.33
CA VAL A 103 -6.74 4.57 10.58
C VAL A 103 -6.42 5.56 9.45
N ALA A 104 -5.54 6.53 9.73
CA ALA A 104 -5.10 7.50 8.71
C ALA A 104 -4.39 6.85 7.50
N ASP A 105 -3.65 5.76 7.72
CA ASP A 105 -2.97 5.03 6.65
C ASP A 105 -3.93 4.11 5.88
N VAL A 106 -5.01 3.63 6.52
CA VAL A 106 -6.10 2.91 5.82
C VAL A 106 -6.74 3.82 4.77
N HIS A 107 -7.04 5.08 5.11
CA HIS A 107 -7.60 6.03 4.15
C HIS A 107 -6.65 6.34 2.98
N ARG A 108 -5.34 6.38 3.23
CA ARG A 108 -4.33 6.51 2.16
C ARG A 108 -4.33 5.31 1.24
N LEU A 109 -4.40 4.10 1.80
CA LEU A 109 -4.47 2.86 1.04
C LEU A 109 -5.75 2.81 0.18
N ILE A 110 -6.91 3.20 0.73
CA ILE A 110 -8.16 3.32 -0.03
C ILE A 110 -7.96 4.24 -1.25
N THR A 111 -7.44 5.44 -1.03
CA THR A 111 -7.18 6.42 -2.11
C THR A 111 -6.26 5.85 -3.21
N ILE A 112 -5.32 4.98 -2.83
CA ILE A 112 -4.41 4.32 -3.75
C ILE A 112 -5.13 3.23 -4.57
N LEU A 113 -5.97 2.43 -3.92
CA LEU A 113 -6.75 1.39 -4.59
C LEU A 113 -7.76 2.01 -5.56
N ASP A 114 -8.40 3.13 -5.18
CA ASP A 114 -9.30 3.88 -6.05
C ASP A 114 -8.57 4.33 -7.33
N ARG A 115 -7.35 4.87 -7.20
CA ARG A 115 -6.54 5.25 -8.38
C ARG A 115 -6.19 4.07 -9.29
N LEU A 116 -6.02 2.86 -8.74
CA LEU A 116 -5.80 1.66 -9.55
C LEU A 116 -7.05 1.30 -10.35
N VAL A 117 -8.21 1.37 -9.70
CA VAL A 117 -9.52 1.09 -10.31
C VAL A 117 -9.86 2.15 -11.37
N ASP A 118 -9.67 3.43 -11.07
CA ASP A 118 -9.82 4.56 -12.01
C ASP A 118 -8.94 4.42 -13.26
N ALA A 119 -7.77 3.79 -13.10
CA ALA A 119 -6.86 3.49 -14.19
C ALA A 119 -7.26 2.25 -15.02
N GLY A 120 -8.47 1.71 -14.79
CA GLY A 120 -9.08 0.58 -15.50
C GLY A 120 -8.74 -0.80 -14.93
N ASN A 121 -8.04 -0.89 -13.79
CA ASN A 121 -7.69 -2.17 -13.20
C ASN A 121 -8.80 -2.68 -12.26
N THR A 122 -8.66 -3.92 -11.79
CA THR A 122 -9.54 -4.48 -10.76
C THR A 122 -8.73 -4.73 -9.50
N ALA A 123 -9.27 -4.35 -8.34
CA ALA A 123 -8.70 -4.70 -7.04
C ALA A 123 -9.67 -5.63 -6.30
N VAL A 124 -9.18 -6.80 -5.91
CA VAL A 124 -9.88 -7.76 -5.04
C VAL A 124 -9.15 -7.77 -3.71
N VAL A 125 -9.88 -7.43 -2.65
CA VAL A 125 -9.31 -7.22 -1.32
C VAL A 125 -10.01 -8.14 -0.33
N ILE A 126 -9.24 -8.96 0.37
CA ILE A 126 -9.71 -9.75 1.52
C ILE A 126 -9.50 -8.88 2.75
N GLU A 127 -10.58 -8.51 3.43
CA GLU A 127 -10.52 -7.58 4.55
C GLU A 127 -11.59 -7.87 5.60
N HIS A 128 -11.28 -7.45 6.82
CA HIS A 128 -12.21 -7.39 7.94
C HIS A 128 -12.37 -5.96 8.47
N ASN A 129 -11.56 -5.01 7.96
CA ASN A 129 -11.65 -3.60 8.34
C ASN A 129 -12.86 -2.92 7.69
N LEU A 130 -13.81 -2.48 8.52
CA LEU A 130 -15.06 -1.86 8.06
C LEU A 130 -14.84 -0.52 7.33
N ASP A 131 -13.74 0.20 7.57
CA ASP A 131 -13.42 1.42 6.82
C ASP A 131 -13.04 1.13 5.36
N MET A 132 -12.45 -0.04 5.08
CA MET A 132 -12.20 -0.51 3.72
C MET A 132 -13.47 -1.10 3.11
N ILE A 133 -14.20 -1.92 3.85
CA ILE A 133 -15.39 -2.63 3.34
C ILE A 133 -16.48 -1.64 2.92
N LYS A 134 -16.68 -0.55 3.68
CA LYS A 134 -17.73 0.43 3.40
C LYS A 134 -17.54 1.22 2.10
N VAL A 135 -16.30 1.32 1.60
CA VAL A 135 -15.97 2.09 0.38
C VAL A 135 -15.89 1.21 -0.86
N ALA A 136 -16.05 -0.11 -0.73
CA ALA A 136 -15.98 -1.03 -1.85
C ALA A 136 -17.18 -0.83 -2.80
N ASP A 137 -16.93 -0.93 -4.11
CA ASP A 137 -18.00 -0.92 -5.11
C ASP A 137 -18.87 -2.18 -5.04
N HIS A 138 -18.28 -3.32 -4.64
CA HIS A 138 -18.91 -4.63 -4.58
C HIS A 138 -18.32 -5.46 -3.44
N ILE A 139 -19.18 -6.09 -2.65
CA ILE A 139 -18.85 -7.02 -1.56
C ILE A 139 -19.28 -8.43 -1.95
N ILE A 140 -18.39 -9.40 -1.68
CA ILE A 140 -18.69 -10.83 -1.69
C ILE A 140 -18.51 -11.31 -0.25
N ASP A 141 -19.61 -11.60 0.43
CA ASP A 141 -19.60 -12.05 1.83
C ASP A 141 -19.71 -13.58 1.90
N LEU A 142 -18.80 -14.19 2.65
CA LEU A 142 -18.70 -15.64 2.82
C LEU A 142 -19.02 -16.03 4.25
N GLY A 143 -19.69 -17.17 4.43
CA GLY A 143 -20.08 -17.63 5.74
C GLY A 143 -21.10 -18.77 5.66
N PRO A 144 -22.12 -18.78 6.54
CA PRO A 144 -22.36 -17.85 7.63
C PRO A 144 -21.33 -17.97 8.77
N ASP A 145 -20.76 -19.15 8.98
CA ASP A 145 -19.73 -19.42 10.00
C ASP A 145 -18.37 -19.73 9.35
N GLY A 146 -17.34 -19.99 10.18
CA GLY A 146 -16.09 -20.59 9.73
C GLY A 146 -16.09 -22.13 9.77
N GLY A 147 -15.10 -22.76 9.11
CA GLY A 147 -14.93 -24.22 9.10
C GLY A 147 -16.00 -24.93 8.28
N ASP A 148 -16.44 -26.11 8.74
CA ASP A 148 -17.43 -26.96 8.04
C ASP A 148 -18.82 -26.32 7.88
N ARG A 149 -19.08 -25.22 8.61
CA ARG A 149 -20.33 -24.45 8.53
C ARG A 149 -20.20 -23.17 7.70
N GLY A 150 -19.06 -23.01 7.03
CA GLY A 150 -18.77 -21.90 6.13
C GLY A 150 -18.64 -22.33 4.68
N GLY A 151 -18.04 -21.46 3.86
CA GLY A 151 -17.75 -21.73 2.46
C GLY A 151 -18.93 -21.43 1.51
N GLU A 152 -20.02 -20.89 2.04
CA GLU A 152 -21.19 -20.50 1.24
C GLU A 152 -21.18 -18.99 0.96
N LEU A 153 -21.75 -18.61 -0.17
CA LEU A 153 -21.99 -17.21 -0.52
C LEU A 153 -23.21 -16.71 0.25
N VAL A 154 -22.99 -15.83 1.24
CA VAL A 154 -24.07 -15.24 2.05
C VAL A 154 -24.67 -14.02 1.34
N PHE A 155 -23.81 -13.19 0.75
CA PHE A 155 -24.25 -11.98 0.04
C PHE A 155 -23.30 -11.60 -1.10
N SER A 156 -23.84 -10.98 -2.15
CA SER A 156 -23.06 -10.38 -3.24
C SER A 156 -23.77 -9.12 -3.77
N GLY A 157 -23.10 -7.98 -3.72
CA GLY A 157 -23.68 -6.69 -4.15
C GLY A 157 -23.00 -5.49 -3.49
N THR A 158 -23.70 -4.34 -3.40
CA THR A 158 -23.12 -3.11 -2.82
C THR A 158 -23.04 -3.17 -1.29
N PRO A 159 -22.22 -2.30 -0.66
CA PRO A 159 -22.18 -2.12 0.79
C PRO A 159 -23.55 -1.91 1.44
N GLU A 160 -24.43 -1.09 0.85
CA GLU A 160 -25.77 -0.84 1.38
C GLU A 160 -26.66 -2.07 1.28
N GLY A 161 -26.53 -2.84 0.19
CA GLY A 161 -27.21 -4.12 0.03
C GLY A 161 -26.76 -5.13 1.08
N CYS A 162 -25.46 -5.19 1.35
CA CYS A 162 -24.89 -6.07 2.38
C CYS A 162 -25.41 -5.68 3.76
N ALA A 163 -25.44 -4.38 4.08
CA ALA A 163 -26.00 -3.86 5.32
C ALA A 163 -27.49 -4.20 5.54
N GLY A 164 -28.25 -4.40 4.47
CA GLY A 164 -29.64 -4.88 4.52
C GLY A 164 -29.79 -6.40 4.70
N CYS A 165 -28.72 -7.19 4.54
CA CYS A 165 -28.74 -8.64 4.64
C CYS A 165 -28.65 -9.09 6.10
N LYS A 166 -29.74 -9.64 6.64
CA LYS A 166 -29.80 -10.10 8.05
C LYS A 166 -28.91 -11.30 8.34
N ASP A 167 -28.71 -12.16 7.33
CA ASP A 167 -27.92 -13.39 7.45
C ASP A 167 -26.40 -13.14 7.36
N SER A 168 -25.99 -11.93 6.96
CA SER A 168 -24.59 -11.50 6.86
C SER A 168 -24.12 -10.86 8.17
N TYR A 169 -23.12 -11.46 8.83
CA TYR A 169 -22.46 -10.81 9.96
C TYR A 169 -21.81 -9.49 9.52
N THR A 170 -21.12 -9.49 8.37
CA THR A 170 -20.54 -8.28 7.77
C THR A 170 -21.59 -7.19 7.63
N GLY A 171 -22.77 -7.51 7.08
CA GLY A 171 -23.90 -6.61 6.95
C GLY A 171 -24.38 -6.01 8.27
N GLN A 172 -24.53 -6.84 9.31
CA GLN A 172 -24.97 -6.39 10.65
C GLN A 172 -24.03 -5.37 11.29
N TYR A 173 -22.71 -5.47 11.05
CA TYR A 173 -21.73 -4.49 11.53
C TYR A 173 -21.67 -3.27 10.62
N LEU A 174 -21.72 -3.47 9.31
CA LEU A 174 -21.67 -2.40 8.31
C LEU A 174 -22.85 -1.43 8.44
N ALA A 175 -24.06 -1.94 8.74
CA ALA A 175 -25.25 -1.15 8.99
C ALA A 175 -25.09 -0.11 10.12
N LYS A 176 -24.22 -0.37 11.10
CA LYS A 176 -23.96 0.56 12.22
C LYS A 176 -23.06 1.73 11.83
N ILE A 177 -22.35 1.62 10.71
CA ILE A 177 -21.36 2.61 10.23
C ILE A 177 -21.92 3.42 9.06
N LEU A 178 -22.76 2.80 8.22
CA LEU A 178 -23.45 3.48 7.12
C LEU A 178 -24.71 4.24 7.57
N GLY A 179 -25.23 3.92 8.77
CA GLY A 179 -26.49 4.46 9.32
C GLY A 179 -26.43 5.92 9.75
#